data_AF-A0A379GCJ0-F1
#
_entry.id   AF-A0A379GCJ0-F1
#
_cell.length_a   1.000
_cell.length_b   1.000
_cell.length_c   1.000
_cell.angle_alpha   90.00
_cell.angle_beta   90.00
_cell.angle_gamma   90.00
#
_symmetry.space_group_name_H-M   'P 1'
#
loop_
_entity.id
_entity.type
_entity.pdbx_description
1 polymer ?
#
loop_
_entity_poly.entity_id
_entity_poly.type
_entity_poly.pdbx_seq_one_letter_code
_entity_poly.pdbx_strand_id
1 'polypeptide(L)' 'MESSTQLILILALATLAPFIIAAGTCYLKFSIVLVMTRNALGVQQVPSNMVLNAIALMMALFVMTPITKNICYYVY' A
#
# COMPACT_ATOMS: atom_id res chain seq x y z
N MET A 1 -3.58 -19.23 -28.30
CA MET A 1 -2.41 -18.40 -27.94
C MET A 1 -2.83 -17.11 -27.23
N GLU A 2 -3.98 -16.51 -27.59
CA GLU A 2 -4.51 -15.27 -26.99
C GLU A 2 -4.78 -15.33 -25.47
N SER A 3 -5.34 -16.43 -24.96
CA SER A 3 -5.72 -16.51 -23.53
C SER A 3 -4.53 -16.69 -22.59
N SER A 4 -3.47 -17.37 -23.03
CA SER A 4 -2.27 -17.62 -22.22
C SER A 4 -1.46 -16.33 -22.04
N THR A 5 -1.31 -15.51 -23.08
CA THR A 5 -0.62 -14.22 -23.01
C THR A 5 -1.40 -13.21 -22.16
N GLN A 6 -2.73 -13.20 -22.25
CA GLN A 6 -3.59 -12.39 -21.38
C GLN A 6 -3.44 -12.76 -19.89
N LEU A 7 -3.44 -14.05 -19.56
CA LEU A 7 -3.23 -14.51 -18.18
C LEU A 7 -1.85 -14.08 -17.65
N ILE A 8 -0.80 -14.20 -18.48
CA ILE A 8 0.56 -13.75 -18.11
C ILE A 8 0.58 -12.25 -17.84
N LEU A 9 -0.06 -11.44 -18.69
CA LEU A 9 -0.15 -9.99 -18.53
C LEU A 9 -0.87 -9.58 -17.23
N ILE A 10 -2.01 -10.21 -16.93
CA ILE A 10 -2.76 -9.96 -15.70
C ILE A 10 -1.94 -10.32 -14.46
N LEU A 11 -1.24 -11.46 -14.50
CA LEU A 11 -0.41 -11.89 -13.38
C LEU A 11 0.78 -10.95 -13.17
N ALA A 12 1.40 -10.48 -14.26
CA ALA A 12 2.46 -9.48 -14.21
C ALA A 12 1.97 -8.14 -13.63
N LEU A 13 0.77 -7.70 -13.99
CA LEU A 13 0.16 -6.49 -13.41
C LEU A 13 -0.20 -6.68 -11.93
N ALA A 14 -0.71 -7.86 -11.55
CA ALA A 14 -1.08 -8.18 -10.18
C ALA A 14 0.12 -8.21 -9.22
N THR A 15 1.28 -8.68 -9.66
CA THR A 15 2.51 -8.65 -8.85
C THR A 15 3.12 -7.25 -8.73
N LEU A 16 2.90 -6.40 -9.74
CA LEU A 16 3.32 -5.00 -9.72
C LEU A 16 2.41 -4.12 -8.83
N ALA A 17 1.13 -4.49 -8.69
CA ALA A 17 0.16 -3.74 -7.90
C ALA A 17 0.62 -3.42 -6.46
N PRO A 18 1.10 -4.36 -5.63
CA PRO A 18 1.57 -4.04 -4.28
C PRO A 18 2.78 -3.09 -4.28
N PHE A 19 3.62 -3.12 -5.31
CA PHE A 19 4.75 -2.19 -5.45
C PHE A 19 4.28 -0.77 -5.71
N ILE A 20 3.30 -0.59 -6.62
CA ILE A 20 2.70 0.72 -6.90
C ILE A 20 1.97 1.26 -5.67
N ILE A 21 1.27 0.41 -4.92
CA ILE A 21 0.60 0.83 -3.68
C ILE A 21 1.64 1.26 -2.64
N ALA A 22 2.71 0.47 -2.45
CA ALA A 22 3.74 0.78 -1.48
C ALA A 22 4.51 2.06 -1.81
N ALA A 23 4.91 2.28 -3.07
CA ALA A 23 5.75 3.39 -3.48
C ALA A 23 4.98 4.63 -3.95
N GLY A 24 3.82 4.44 -4.57
CA GLY A 24 3.04 5.50 -5.25
C GLY A 24 1.96 6.14 -4.38
N THR A 25 1.80 5.73 -3.13
CA THR A 25 0.77 6.28 -2.22
C THR A 25 1.38 6.91 -0.97
N CYS A 26 0.51 7.48 -0.13
CA CYS A 26 0.90 8.03 1.17
C CYS A 26 1.36 6.97 2.19
N TYR A 27 1.30 5.67 1.85
CA TYR A 27 1.76 4.55 2.69
C TYR A 27 3.20 4.74 3.22
N LEU A 28 4.15 5.14 2.36
CA LEU A 28 5.56 5.31 2.77
C LEU A 28 5.72 6.27 3.95
N LYS A 29 5.06 7.42 3.90
CA LYS A 29 5.17 8.43 4.95
C LYS A 29 4.66 7.90 6.28
N PHE A 30 3.51 7.22 6.28
CA PHE A 30 2.96 6.61 7.50
C PHE A 30 3.88 5.52 8.05
N SER A 31 4.34 4.60 7.19
CA SER A 31 5.23 3.50 7.62
C SER A 31 6.54 4.02 8.22
N ILE A 32 7.20 4.98 7.56
CA ILE A 32 8.46 5.56 8.02
C ILE A 32 8.28 6.26 9.37
N VAL A 33 7.27 7.11 9.52
CA VAL A 33 7.03 7.86 10.76
C VAL A 33 6.70 6.92 11.91
N LEU A 34 5.88 5.89 11.69
CA LEU A 34 5.57 4.90 12.73
C LEU A 34 6.82 4.11 13.18
N VAL A 35 7.68 3.70 12.23
CA VAL A 35 8.94 3.00 12.55
C VAL A 35 9.91 3.92 13.29
N MET A 36 10.05 5.18 12.85
CA MET A 36 10.85 6.17 13.56
C MET A 36 10.36 6.39 14.98
N THR A 37 9.05 6.47 15.18
CA THR A 37 8.44 6.62 16.51
C THR A 37 8.74 5.41 17.39
N ARG A 38 8.64 4.18 16.85
CA ARG A 38 9.04 2.98 17.60
C ARG A 38 10.51 3.02 18.00
N ASN A 39 11.40 3.37 17.06
CA ASN A 39 12.83 3.43 17.34
C ASN A 39 13.15 4.48 18.41
N ALA A 40 12.42 5.60 18.43
CA ALA A 40 12.54 6.64 19.45
C ALA A 40 12.09 6.18 20.85
N LEU A 41 11.15 5.22 20.94
CA LEU A 41 10.71 4.63 22.21
C LEU A 41 11.74 3.66 22.82
N GLY A 42 12.78 3.26 22.08
CA GLY A 42 13.80 2.32 22.58
C GLY A 42 13.34 0.87 22.73
N VAL A 43 12.09 0.56 22.34
CA VAL A 43 11.51 -0.80 22.42
C VAL A 43 11.41 -1.39 21.01
N GLN A 44 12.22 -2.41 20.70
CA GLN A 44 12.32 -2.94 19.33
C GLN A 44 11.31 -4.05 18.99
N GLN A 45 10.80 -4.77 19.99
CA GLN A 45 9.83 -5.87 19.77
C GLN A 45 8.37 -5.45 19.93
N VAL A 46 8.10 -4.34 20.62
CA VAL A 46 6.76 -3.82 20.84
C VAL A 46 6.71 -2.42 20.22
N PRO A 47 5.88 -2.14 19.20
CA PRO A 47 4.98 -3.03 18.44
C PRO A 47 5.69 -3.72 17.26
N SER A 48 5.19 -4.89 16.83
CA SER A 48 5.79 -5.68 15.74
C SER A 48 5.67 -4.98 14.38
N ASN A 49 6.63 -5.21 13.47
CA ASN A 49 6.63 -4.63 12.12
C ASN A 49 5.32 -4.92 11.34
N MET A 50 4.73 -6.11 11.56
CA MET A 50 3.47 -6.49 10.92
C MET A 50 2.31 -5.58 11.36
N VAL A 51 2.23 -5.23 12.64
CA VAL A 51 1.21 -4.32 13.17
C VAL A 51 1.40 -2.90 12.64
N LEU A 52 2.63 -2.39 12.64
CA LEU A 52 2.92 -1.06 12.09
C LEU A 52 2.53 -0.96 10.62
N ASN A 53 2.86 -1.97 9.80
CA ASN A 53 2.50 -1.98 8.39
C ASN A 53 0.99 -2.09 8.18
N ALA A 54 0.28 -2.87 8.99
CA ALA A 54 -1.18 -2.95 8.92
C ALA A 54 -1.85 -1.60 9.22
N ILE A 55 -1.41 -0.91 10.27
CA ILE A 55 -1.91 0.43 10.63
C ILE A 55 -1.59 1.44 9.52
N ALA A 56 -0.36 1.42 9.00
CA ALA A 56 0.06 2.31 7.91
C ALA A 56 -0.79 2.10 6.64
N LEU A 57 -1.11 0.85 6.31
CA LEU A 57 -1.92 0.52 5.13
C LEU A 57 -3.38 0.94 5.30
N MET A 58 -3.96 0.72 6.49
CA MET A 58 -5.32 1.14 6.80
C MET A 58 -5.47 2.67 6.78
N MET A 59 -4.50 3.40 7.34
CA MET A 59 -4.44 4.86 7.26
C MET A 59 -4.31 5.36 5.81
N ALA A 60 -3.44 4.72 5.03
CA ALA A 60 -3.25 5.07 3.62
C ALA A 60 -4.54 4.88 2.81
N LEU A 61 -5.24 3.75 2.98
CA LEU A 61 -6.53 3.50 2.31
C LEU A 61 -7.57 4.56 2.67
N PHE A 62 -7.68 4.91 3.95
CA PHE A 62 -8.61 5.95 4.40
C PHE A 62 -8.34 7.29 3.70
N VAL A 63 -7.07 7.71 3.65
CA VAL A 63 -6.65 8.95 2.98
C VAL A 63 -6.82 8.88 1.46
N MET A 64 -6.68 7.70 0.84
CA MET A 64 -6.80 7.53 -0.61
C MET A 64 -8.25 7.50 -1.12
N THR A 65 -9.25 7.33 -0.24
CA THR A 65 -10.68 7.26 -0.57
C THR A 65 -11.17 8.30 -1.60
N PRO A 66 -10.89 9.62 -1.48
CA PRO A 66 -11.35 10.60 -2.45
C PRO A 66 -10.71 10.41 -3.83
N ILE A 67 -9.44 9.98 -3.92
CA ILE A 67 -8.77 9.76 -5.21
C ILE A 67 -9.44 8.61 -5.95
N THR A 68 -9.72 7.50 -5.25
CA THR A 68 -10.45 6.36 -5.83
C THR A 68 -11.86 6.76 -6.28
N LYS A 69 -12.56 7.60 -5.51
CA LYS A 69 -13.89 8.12 -5.90
C LYS A 69 -13.83 9.00 -7.15
N ASN A 70 -12.86 9.91 -7.24
CA ASN A 70 -12.69 10.77 -8.42
C ASN A 70 -12.38 9.95 -9.69
N ILE A 71 -11.51 8.95 -9.58
CA ILE A 71 -11.17 8.06 -10.70
C ILE A 71 -12.40 7.24 -11.12
N CYS A 72 -13.12 6.64 -10.18
CA CYS A 72 -14.31 5.85 -10.48
C CYS A 72 -15.41 6.68 -11.13
N TYR A 73 -15.57 7.93 -10.71
CA TYR A 73 -16.52 8.86 -11.34
C TYR A 73 -16.08 9.27 -12.75
N TYR A 74 -14.79 9.42 -13.01
CA TYR A 74 -14.29 9.78 -14.34
C TYR A 74 -14.40 8.64 -15.36
N VAL A 75 -14.28 7.40 -14.90
CA VAL A 75 -14.29 6.20 -15.76
C VAL A 75 -15.70 5.77 -16.15
N TYR A 76 -16.73 6.23 -15.44
CA TYR A 76 -18.14 5.90 -15.68
C TYR A 76 -18.88 7.08 -16.31
#